data_AF-A0A1D7TLZ0-F1
#
_entry.id   AF-A0A1D7TLZ0-F1
#
_cell.length_a   1.000
_cell.length_b   1.000
_cell.length_c   1.000
_cell.angle_alpha   90.00
_cell.angle_beta   90.00
_cell.angle_gamma   90.00
#
_symmetry.space_group_name_H-M   'P 1'
#
loop_
_entity.id
_entity.type
_entity.pdbx_description
1 polymer ?
#
loop_
_entity_poly.entity_id
_entity_poly.type
_entity_poly.pdbx_seq_one_letter_code
_entity_poly.pdbx_strand_id
1 'polypeptide(L)'
;MRLSFFEVESIVMTFKEVFGQGKIYLFGSRADDTQKGGDIDLFLDVPYSEDIYSKKTVFLIKLEEKIGEQKVDVVFQRDDTRLIEQEIHKHKVELNMDQIKLQKYFQECEKHLQRMKKAYDVTKEILPLSHHQYSNLTDEEVKNIDQFLFRFSKLQDTIGDKIFKLILQNYNPDFQKLSFLDFLHELEKREILTSAEDWILLRKVRNNIAHQYDDEPEAMSQAINDIFAQFDTLKHIFENLKNNYKVEMPHE
;
A
#
# COMPACT_ATOMS: atom_id res chain seq x y z
N MET A 1 -11.70 6.87 7.66
CA MET A 1 -11.11 8.15 8.09
C MET A 1 -11.26 9.19 6.99
N ARG A 2 -11.85 10.34 7.34
CA ARG A 2 -12.12 11.48 6.42
C ARG A 2 -11.01 12.53 6.43
N LEU A 3 -9.76 12.09 6.26
CA LEU A 3 -8.61 12.95 6.03
C LEU A 3 -7.93 12.54 4.71
N SER A 4 -7.54 13.53 3.91
CA SER A 4 -6.71 13.31 2.73
C SER A 4 -5.31 12.86 3.13
N PHE A 5 -4.62 12.18 2.20
CA PHE A 5 -3.23 11.78 2.41
C PHE A 5 -2.33 12.97 2.75
N PHE A 6 -2.56 14.13 2.09
CA PHE A 6 -1.80 15.35 2.33
C PHE A 6 -2.02 15.90 3.75
N GLU A 7 -3.26 15.88 4.25
CA GLU A 7 -3.57 16.30 5.62
C GLU A 7 -2.89 15.39 6.64
N VAL A 8 -3.01 14.06 6.49
CA VAL A 8 -2.35 13.11 7.39
C VAL A 8 -0.83 13.31 7.35
N GLU A 9 -0.23 13.40 6.17
CA GLU A 9 1.22 13.60 6.03
C GLU A 9 1.67 14.88 6.72
N SER A 10 0.92 15.97 6.52
CA SER A 10 1.18 17.25 7.16
C SER A 10 1.04 17.18 8.68
N ILE A 11 0.01 16.49 9.20
CA ILE A 11 -0.19 16.26 10.63
C ILE A 11 0.98 15.48 11.23
N VAL A 12 1.33 14.32 10.65
CA VAL A 12 2.37 13.44 11.21
C VAL A 12 3.76 14.05 11.10
N MET A 13 4.08 14.72 9.98
CA MET A 13 5.37 15.39 9.82
C MET A 13 5.52 16.56 10.80
N THR A 14 4.48 17.38 10.95
CA THR A 14 4.50 18.52 11.90
C THR A 14 4.54 18.03 13.34
N PHE A 15 3.86 16.92 13.65
CA PHE A 15 3.92 16.27 14.96
C PHE A 15 5.35 15.82 15.29
N LYS A 16 6.01 15.10 14.37
CA LYS A 16 7.40 14.67 14.54
C LYS A 16 8.37 15.84 14.66
N GLU A 17 8.15 16.91 13.89
CA GLU A 17 8.96 18.12 13.94
C GLU A 17 8.88 18.85 15.29
N VAL A 18 7.70 18.92 15.89
CA VAL A 18 7.45 19.71 17.11
C VAL A 18 7.63 18.90 18.39
N PHE A 19 7.16 17.65 18.41
CA PHE A 19 7.15 16.80 19.61
C PHE A 19 8.26 15.75 19.60
N GLY A 20 8.81 15.40 18.43
CA GLY A 20 9.90 14.42 18.28
C GLY A 20 9.45 12.98 18.46
N GLN A 21 9.02 12.64 19.69
CA GLN A 21 8.57 11.31 20.08
C GLN A 21 7.13 11.33 20.60
N GLY A 22 6.47 10.17 20.49
CA GLY A 22 5.09 9.97 20.90
C GLY A 22 4.24 9.42 19.78
N LYS A 23 2.94 9.32 20.04
CA LYS A 23 1.93 8.87 19.09
C LYS A 23 0.85 9.93 18.92
N ILE A 24 0.31 9.99 17.71
CA ILE A 24 -0.76 10.89 17.35
C ILE A 24 -1.90 10.06 16.78
N TYR A 25 -3.10 10.34 17.24
CA TYR A 25 -4.30 9.64 16.85
C TYR A 25 -5.35 10.64 16.39
N LEU A 26 -6.16 10.24 15.41
CA LEU A 26 -7.39 10.92 15.05
C LEU A 26 -8.54 10.31 15.85
N PHE A 27 -9.41 11.14 16.41
CA PHE A 27 -10.64 10.70 17.03
C PHE A 27 -11.82 11.55 16.54
N GLY A 28 -13.01 11.34 17.12
CA GLY A 28 -14.18 12.14 16.81
C GLY A 28 -14.73 11.90 15.41
N SER A 29 -15.46 12.89 14.89
CA SER A 29 -16.27 12.74 13.68
C SER A 29 -15.47 12.40 12.43
N ARG A 30 -14.21 12.85 12.32
CA ARG A 30 -13.34 12.58 11.16
C ARG A 30 -12.67 11.21 11.19
N ALA A 31 -12.68 10.52 12.34
CA ALA A 31 -12.26 9.13 12.41
C ALA A 31 -13.25 8.18 11.70
N ASP A 32 -14.53 8.56 11.65
CA ASP A 32 -15.65 7.79 11.09
C ASP A 32 -16.11 8.34 9.72
N ASP A 33 -16.11 7.47 8.71
CA ASP A 33 -16.52 7.81 7.33
C ASP A 33 -18.03 7.97 7.15
N THR A 34 -18.83 7.43 8.08
CA THR A 34 -20.30 7.51 8.02
C THR A 34 -20.86 8.86 8.50
N GLN A 35 -20.03 9.66 9.17
CA GLN A 35 -20.41 10.97 9.71
C GLN A 35 -20.18 12.11 8.71
N LYS A 36 -20.79 13.29 8.96
CA LYS A 36 -20.69 14.48 8.08
C LYS A 36 -20.16 15.69 8.84
N GLY A 37 -19.39 16.53 8.15
CA GLY A 37 -18.78 17.74 8.74
C GLY A 37 -17.76 17.42 9.83
N GLY A 38 -17.37 18.43 10.59
CA GLY A 38 -16.57 18.27 11.82
C GLY A 38 -15.14 18.81 11.77
N ASP A 39 -14.65 19.11 12.96
CA ASP A 39 -13.29 19.59 13.22
C ASP A 39 -12.31 18.40 13.19
N ILE A 40 -10.99 18.68 13.10
CA ILE A 40 -9.96 17.65 13.18
C ILE A 40 -9.61 17.46 14.66
N ASP A 41 -10.13 16.39 15.27
CA ASP A 41 -9.86 16.05 16.66
C ASP A 41 -8.62 15.14 16.79
N LEU A 42 -7.53 15.67 17.34
CA LEU A 42 -6.24 14.98 17.50
C LEU A 42 -5.96 14.64 18.95
N PHE A 43 -5.67 13.38 19.22
CA PHE A 43 -5.24 12.89 20.52
C PHE A 43 -3.73 12.61 20.48
N LEU A 44 -2.96 13.28 21.34
CA LEU A 44 -1.51 13.19 21.38
C LEU A 44 -1.05 12.48 22.66
N ASP A 45 -0.36 11.37 22.48
CA ASP A 45 0.34 10.63 23.53
C ASP A 45 1.83 10.95 23.42
N VAL A 46 2.27 11.97 24.15
CA VAL A 46 3.64 12.49 24.11
C VAL A 46 4.24 12.49 25.52
N PRO A 47 5.57 12.29 25.66
CA PRO A 47 6.23 12.43 26.95
C PRO A 47 5.95 13.81 27.58
N TYR A 48 5.75 13.84 28.90
CA TYR A 48 5.51 15.09 29.61
C TYR A 48 6.69 16.04 29.44
N SER A 49 6.39 17.31 29.16
CA SER A 49 7.36 18.40 29.13
C SER A 49 6.73 19.69 29.64
N GLU A 50 7.52 20.55 30.30
CA GLU A 50 7.04 21.84 30.81
C GLU A 50 6.55 22.77 29.68
N ASP A 51 7.11 22.61 28.49
CA ASP A 51 6.82 23.41 27.30
C ASP A 51 5.65 22.88 26.45
N ILE A 52 4.93 21.84 26.89
CA ILE A 52 3.91 21.13 26.09
C ILE A 52 2.84 22.04 25.49
N TYR A 53 2.40 23.08 26.22
CA TYR A 53 1.41 24.04 25.73
C TYR A 53 1.99 24.99 24.68
N SER A 54 3.25 25.39 24.82
CA SER A 54 3.93 26.20 23.80
C SER A 54 4.15 25.40 22.52
N LYS A 55 4.53 24.11 22.66
CA LYS A 55 4.61 23.16 21.54
C LYS A 55 3.26 22.96 20.88
N LYS A 56 2.15 22.86 21.62
CA LYS A 56 0.80 22.82 21.05
C LYS A 56 0.53 24.02 20.14
N THR A 57 0.83 25.24 20.60
CA THR A 57 0.65 26.46 19.80
C THR A 57 1.50 26.43 18.53
N VAL A 58 2.78 26.07 18.64
CA VAL A 58 3.69 25.96 17.48
C VAL A 58 3.20 24.89 16.49
N PHE A 59 2.73 23.74 16.99
CA PHE A 59 2.17 22.68 16.18
C PHE A 59 0.94 23.14 15.38
N LEU A 60 -0.01 23.81 16.04
CA LEU A 60 -1.22 24.31 15.38
C LEU A 60 -0.91 25.35 14.29
N ILE A 61 -0.04 26.32 14.59
CA ILE A 61 0.37 27.35 13.61
C ILE A 61 1.02 26.70 12.38
N LYS A 62 2.00 25.82 12.59
CA LYS A 62 2.70 25.14 11.48
C LYS A 62 1.77 24.23 10.68
N LEU A 63 0.78 23.63 11.34
CA LEU A 63 -0.19 22.78 10.67
C LEU A 63 -1.14 23.62 9.80
N GLU A 64 -1.66 24.72 10.33
CA GLU A 64 -2.51 25.68 9.61
C GLU A 64 -1.81 26.25 8.37
N GLU A 65 -0.52 26.59 8.47
CA GLU A 65 0.30 27.00 7.32
C GLU A 65 0.35 25.95 6.19
N LYS A 66 0.24 24.66 6.52
CA LYS A 66 0.32 23.55 5.57
C LYS A 66 -1.04 23.16 4.99
N ILE A 67 -2.07 23.03 5.83
CA ILE A 67 -3.39 22.51 5.42
C ILE A 67 -4.46 23.60 5.26
N GLY A 68 -4.09 24.86 5.49
CA GLY A 68 -4.99 26.01 5.47
C GLY A 68 -5.79 26.16 6.77
N GLU A 69 -6.69 27.15 6.78
CA GLU A 69 -7.61 27.38 7.89
C GLU A 69 -8.53 26.16 8.09
N GLN A 70 -8.15 25.30 9.03
CA GLN A 70 -8.94 24.17 9.51
C GLN A 70 -9.05 24.27 11.02
N LYS A 71 -10.24 23.98 11.55
CA LYS A 71 -10.40 23.82 13.00
C LYS A 71 -9.77 22.50 13.42
N VAL A 72 -8.68 22.60 14.18
CA VAL A 72 -7.95 21.45 14.71
C VAL A 72 -7.95 21.53 16.24
N ASP A 73 -8.60 20.56 16.88
CA ASP A 73 -8.63 20.43 18.32
C ASP A 73 -7.61 19.39 18.77
N VAL A 74 -6.79 19.75 19.76
CA VAL A 74 -5.71 18.89 20.28
C VAL A 74 -5.95 18.58 21.74
N VAL A 75 -6.09 17.29 22.05
CA VAL A 75 -6.18 16.72 23.39
C VAL A 75 -4.92 15.92 23.68
N PHE A 76 -4.30 16.15 24.84
CA PHE A 76 -3.15 15.36 25.30
C PHE A 76 -3.62 14.24 26.21
N GLN A 77 -3.02 13.05 26.05
CA GLN A 77 -3.15 11.97 27.03
C GLN A 77 -2.62 12.43 28.38
N ARG A 78 -3.40 12.23 29.44
CA ARG A 78 -3.00 12.58 30.81
C ARG A 78 -3.28 11.47 31.80
N ASP A 79 -4.46 10.87 31.71
CA ASP A 79 -4.94 9.89 32.68
C ASP A 79 -6.06 9.03 32.08
N ASP A 80 -5.78 7.74 31.92
CA ASP A 80 -6.69 6.75 31.34
C ASP A 80 -7.96 6.51 32.19
N THR A 81 -8.02 7.03 33.42
CA THR A 81 -9.23 6.96 34.26
C THR A 81 -10.28 8.00 33.87
N ARG A 82 -9.93 8.99 33.05
CA ARG A 82 -10.87 10.03 32.61
C ARG A 82 -11.84 9.47 31.57
N LEU A 83 -13.14 9.67 31.80
CA LEU A 83 -14.21 9.21 30.90
C LEU A 83 -13.99 9.65 29.45
N ILE A 84 -13.48 10.87 29.23
CA ILE A 84 -13.19 11.37 27.88
C ILE A 84 -12.05 10.58 27.20
N GLU A 85 -10.98 10.26 27.93
CA GLU A 85 -9.85 9.49 27.39
C GLU A 85 -10.27 8.04 27.12
N GLN A 86 -11.10 7.45 28.00
CA GLN A 86 -11.69 6.13 27.78
C GLN A 86 -12.53 6.07 26.51
N GLU A 87 -13.33 7.09 26.24
CA GLU A 87 -14.16 7.14 25.02
C GLU A 87 -13.32 7.33 23.75
N ILE A 88 -12.26 8.15 23.84
CA ILE A 88 -11.28 8.31 22.75
C ILE A 88 -10.58 6.99 22.46
N HIS A 89 -10.11 6.27 23.48
CA HIS A 89 -9.39 5.00 23.31
C HIS A 89 -10.22 3.93 22.60
N LYS A 90 -11.56 3.98 22.68
CA LYS A 90 -12.44 3.05 21.95
C LYS A 90 -12.47 3.28 20.44
N HIS A 91 -12.30 4.52 19.98
CA HIS A 91 -12.59 4.92 18.61
C HIS A 91 -11.42 5.62 17.89
N LYS A 92 -10.29 5.83 18.57
CA LYS A 92 -9.14 6.51 17.99
C LYS A 92 -8.47 5.66 16.90
N VAL A 93 -7.98 6.32 15.88
CA VAL A 93 -7.18 5.73 14.79
C VAL A 93 -5.77 6.33 14.86
N GLU A 94 -4.74 5.48 14.98
CA GLU A 94 -3.36 5.96 14.98
C GLU A 94 -3.00 6.55 13.60
N LEU A 95 -2.51 7.78 13.58
CA LEU A 95 -2.00 8.40 12.36
C LEU A 95 -0.55 7.94 12.13
N ASN A 96 -0.41 6.73 11.61
CA ASN A 96 0.87 6.12 11.29
C ASN A 96 1.12 6.16 9.77
N MET A 97 2.14 6.91 9.35
CA MET A 97 2.45 7.11 7.93
C MET A 97 2.76 5.82 7.18
N ASP A 98 3.38 4.84 7.83
CA ASP A 98 3.74 3.59 7.18
C ASP A 98 2.50 2.72 6.98
N GLN A 99 1.61 2.66 7.97
CA GLN A 99 0.32 1.97 7.83
C GLN A 99 -0.56 2.61 6.74
N ILE A 100 -0.60 3.94 6.68
CA ILE A 100 -1.41 4.68 5.70
C ILE A 100 -0.85 4.53 4.27
N LYS A 101 0.48 4.57 4.11
CA LYS A 101 1.12 4.25 2.83
C LYS A 101 0.82 2.81 2.42
N LEU A 102 0.92 1.87 3.34
CA LEU A 102 0.66 0.45 3.10
C LEU A 102 -0.80 0.22 2.64
N GLN A 103 -1.78 0.82 3.32
CA GLN A 103 -3.19 0.82 2.91
C GLN A 103 -3.36 1.32 1.47
N LYS A 104 -2.78 2.48 1.14
CA LYS A 104 -2.86 3.06 -0.20
C LYS A 104 -2.29 2.12 -1.25
N TYR A 105 -1.17 1.45 -0.97
CA TYR A 105 -0.58 0.46 -1.88
C TYR A 105 -1.45 -0.79 -2.03
N PHE A 106 -2.08 -1.28 -0.96
CA PHE A 106 -3.03 -2.39 -1.05
C PHE A 106 -4.25 -2.03 -1.91
N GLN A 107 -4.82 -0.83 -1.75
CA GLN A 107 -5.92 -0.34 -2.60
C GLN A 107 -5.51 -0.20 -4.07
N GLU A 108 -4.30 0.28 -4.33
CA GLU A 108 -3.73 0.36 -5.68
C GLU A 108 -3.64 -1.04 -6.31
N CYS A 109 -3.06 -1.99 -5.60
CA CYS A 109 -2.92 -3.38 -6.02
C CYS A 109 -4.28 -4.05 -6.27
N GLU A 110 -5.29 -3.82 -5.43
CA GLU A 110 -6.63 -4.36 -5.61
C GLU A 110 -7.27 -3.88 -6.92
N LYS A 111 -7.14 -2.60 -7.25
CA LYS A 111 -7.59 -2.05 -8.54
C LYS A 111 -6.85 -2.69 -9.71
N HIS A 112 -5.55 -2.95 -9.58
CA HIS A 112 -4.79 -3.64 -10.62
C HIS A 112 -5.23 -5.10 -10.77
N LEU A 113 -5.39 -5.83 -9.67
CA LEU A 113 -5.84 -7.23 -9.66
C LEU A 113 -7.25 -7.37 -10.25
N GLN A 114 -8.18 -6.49 -9.90
CA GLN A 114 -9.53 -6.50 -10.48
C GLN A 114 -9.52 -6.34 -11.99
N ARG A 115 -8.72 -5.40 -12.52
CA ARG A 115 -8.59 -5.16 -13.97
C ARG A 115 -7.83 -6.29 -14.67
N MET A 116 -6.78 -6.79 -14.05
CA MET A 116 -6.01 -7.95 -14.51
C MET A 116 -6.91 -9.18 -14.63
N LYS A 117 -7.72 -9.46 -13.61
CA LYS A 117 -8.67 -10.58 -13.61
C LYS A 117 -9.68 -10.47 -14.75
N LYS A 118 -10.24 -9.28 -15.00
CA LYS A 118 -11.17 -9.08 -16.13
C LYS A 118 -10.52 -9.41 -17.47
N ALA A 119 -9.31 -8.91 -17.71
CA ALA A 119 -8.56 -9.21 -18.93
C ALA A 119 -8.20 -10.71 -19.02
N TYR A 120 -7.79 -11.32 -17.90
CA TYR A 120 -7.50 -12.75 -17.81
C TYR A 120 -8.72 -13.61 -18.15
N ASP A 121 -9.89 -13.30 -17.57
CA ASP A 121 -11.12 -14.06 -17.78
C ASP A 121 -11.60 -14.04 -19.25
N VAL A 122 -11.28 -12.98 -19.99
CA VAL A 122 -11.56 -12.90 -21.44
C VAL A 122 -10.51 -13.66 -22.25
N THR A 123 -9.23 -13.50 -21.89
CA THR A 123 -8.11 -14.05 -22.68
C THR A 123 -7.89 -15.55 -22.44
N LYS A 124 -8.31 -16.10 -21.30
CA LYS A 124 -8.11 -17.52 -20.97
C LYS A 124 -8.72 -18.50 -21.98
N GLU A 125 -9.76 -18.08 -22.71
CA GLU A 125 -10.43 -18.91 -23.70
C GLU A 125 -9.57 -19.15 -24.96
N ILE A 126 -8.61 -18.28 -25.23
CA ILE A 126 -7.70 -18.38 -26.38
C ILE A 126 -6.30 -18.88 -26.00
N LEU A 127 -6.05 -19.09 -24.71
CA LEU A 127 -4.78 -19.56 -24.18
C LEU A 127 -4.74 -21.09 -24.04
N PRO A 128 -3.56 -21.72 -24.19
CA PRO A 128 -2.29 -21.11 -24.59
C PRO A 128 -2.27 -20.73 -26.08
N LEU A 129 -1.57 -19.64 -26.41
CA LEU A 129 -1.36 -19.19 -27.78
C LEU A 129 -0.30 -20.05 -28.48
N SER A 130 -0.60 -20.50 -29.69
CA SER A 130 0.42 -20.87 -30.68
C SER A 130 0.94 -19.63 -31.42
N HIS A 131 2.11 -19.75 -32.07
CA HIS A 131 2.66 -18.69 -32.92
C HIS A 131 1.67 -18.25 -34.01
N HIS A 132 0.92 -19.20 -34.59
CA HIS A 132 -0.10 -18.89 -35.60
C HIS A 132 -1.29 -18.11 -35.02
N GLN A 133 -1.76 -18.46 -33.81
CA GLN A 133 -2.83 -17.70 -33.15
C GLN A 133 -2.35 -16.29 -32.78
N TYR A 134 -1.13 -16.14 -32.26
CA TYR A 134 -0.55 -14.84 -31.96
C TYR A 134 -0.51 -13.91 -33.17
N SER A 135 -0.05 -14.41 -34.33
CA SER A 135 -0.01 -13.62 -35.57
C SER A 135 -1.40 -13.24 -36.13
N ASN A 136 -2.48 -13.85 -35.64
CA ASN A 136 -3.85 -13.61 -36.09
C ASN A 136 -4.77 -13.09 -34.97
N LEU A 137 -4.19 -12.55 -33.90
CA LEU A 137 -4.97 -11.91 -32.84
C LEU A 137 -5.77 -10.74 -33.40
N THR A 138 -7.03 -10.65 -32.97
CA THR A 138 -7.88 -9.49 -33.21
C THR A 138 -7.42 -8.31 -32.35
N ASP A 139 -7.75 -7.08 -32.78
CA ASP A 139 -7.46 -5.86 -32.01
C ASP A 139 -7.99 -5.92 -30.57
N GLU A 140 -9.11 -6.60 -30.35
CA GLU A 140 -9.70 -6.75 -29.03
C GLU A 140 -8.91 -7.74 -28.15
N GLU A 141 -8.44 -8.85 -28.71
CA GLU A 141 -7.58 -9.80 -27.99
C GLU A 141 -6.23 -9.16 -27.64
N VAL A 142 -5.62 -8.40 -28.57
CA VAL A 142 -4.39 -7.64 -28.32
C VAL A 142 -4.58 -6.68 -27.14
N LYS A 143 -5.67 -5.88 -27.14
CA LYS A 143 -5.96 -4.96 -26.03
C LYS A 143 -6.14 -5.67 -24.70
N ASN A 144 -6.78 -6.84 -24.68
CA ASN A 144 -6.97 -7.61 -23.46
C ASN A 144 -5.65 -8.19 -22.95
N ILE A 145 -4.79 -8.72 -23.84
CA ILE A 145 -3.44 -9.17 -23.50
C ILE A 145 -2.62 -8.00 -22.93
N ASP A 146 -2.58 -6.86 -23.61
CA ASP A 146 -1.85 -5.67 -23.15
C ASP A 146 -2.36 -5.19 -21.78
N GLN A 147 -3.68 -5.18 -21.59
CA GLN A 147 -4.28 -4.81 -20.31
C GLN A 147 -3.85 -5.77 -19.20
N PHE A 148 -3.77 -7.07 -19.47
CA PHE A 148 -3.25 -8.05 -18.52
C PHE A 148 -1.77 -7.79 -18.21
N LEU A 149 -0.91 -7.73 -19.23
CA LEU A 149 0.55 -7.55 -19.09
C LEU A 149 0.90 -6.28 -18.30
N PHE A 150 0.21 -5.18 -18.60
CA PHE A 150 0.39 -3.91 -17.90
C PHE A 150 -0.01 -4.02 -16.42
N ARG A 151 -1.16 -4.65 -16.11
CA ARG A 151 -1.64 -4.76 -14.73
C ARG A 151 -0.81 -5.75 -13.91
N PHE A 152 -0.37 -6.84 -14.51
CA PHE A 152 0.56 -7.79 -13.90
C PHE A 152 1.84 -7.08 -13.48
N SER A 153 2.44 -6.31 -14.40
CA SER A 153 3.64 -5.53 -14.12
C SER A 153 3.42 -4.52 -12.99
N LYS A 154 2.33 -3.74 -13.02
CA LYS A 154 2.02 -2.76 -11.97
C LYS A 154 1.72 -3.36 -10.61
N LEU A 155 1.08 -4.53 -10.58
CA LEU A 155 0.84 -5.27 -9.36
C LEU A 155 2.16 -5.77 -8.76
N GLN A 156 3.00 -6.44 -9.57
CA GLN A 156 4.31 -6.93 -9.14
C GLN A 156 5.23 -5.80 -8.66
N ASP A 157 5.29 -4.68 -9.41
CA ASP A 157 6.09 -3.51 -9.04
C ASP A 157 5.63 -2.91 -7.71
N THR A 158 4.32 -2.70 -7.52
CA THR A 158 3.83 -2.12 -6.26
C THR A 158 4.09 -3.05 -5.07
N ILE A 159 3.94 -4.37 -5.24
CA ILE A 159 4.27 -5.34 -4.19
C ILE A 159 5.78 -5.31 -3.89
N GLY A 160 6.62 -5.49 -4.90
CA GLY A 160 8.07 -5.63 -4.73
C GLY A 160 8.77 -4.35 -4.31
N ASP A 161 8.43 -3.23 -4.94
CA ASP A 161 9.13 -1.96 -4.74
C ASP A 161 8.57 -1.10 -3.62
N LYS A 162 7.33 -1.33 -3.20
CA LYS A 162 6.68 -0.53 -2.16
C LYS A 162 6.32 -1.38 -0.94
N ILE A 163 5.46 -2.39 -1.11
CA ILE A 163 4.90 -3.15 0.01
C ILE A 163 5.98 -3.94 0.76
N PHE A 164 6.77 -4.76 0.06
CA PHE A 164 7.83 -5.55 0.70
C PHE A 164 8.85 -4.69 1.42
N LYS A 165 9.30 -3.60 0.79
CA LYS A 165 10.28 -2.68 1.39
C LYS A 165 9.71 -2.02 2.65
N LEU A 166 8.48 -1.55 2.58
CA LEU A 166 7.82 -0.88 3.70
C LEU A 166 7.58 -1.82 4.89
N ILE A 167 7.17 -3.07 4.62
CA ILE A 167 7.00 -4.09 5.67
C ILE A 167 8.36 -4.45 6.27
N LEU A 168 9.36 -4.76 5.44
CA LEU A 168 10.65 -5.25 5.91
C LEU A 168 11.43 -4.19 6.70
N GLN A 169 11.25 -2.90 6.38
CA GLN A 169 11.87 -1.79 7.10
C GLN A 169 11.58 -1.83 8.61
N ASN A 170 10.42 -2.32 9.02
CA ASN A 170 10.05 -2.44 10.43
C ASN A 170 10.84 -3.54 11.17
N TYR A 171 11.37 -4.53 10.45
CA TYR A 171 12.12 -5.65 11.02
C TYR A 171 13.64 -5.51 10.83
N ASN A 172 14.06 -4.85 9.75
CA ASN A 172 15.45 -4.64 9.41
C ASN A 172 15.61 -3.23 8.80
N PRO A 173 15.92 -2.19 9.59
CA PRO A 173 16.10 -0.83 9.09
C PRO A 173 17.23 -0.70 8.05
N ASP A 174 18.19 -1.62 8.07
CA ASP A 174 19.35 -1.65 7.17
C ASP A 174 19.14 -2.54 5.93
N PHE A 175 17.91 -3.00 5.66
CA PHE A 175 17.61 -3.92 4.54
C PHE A 175 18.08 -3.41 3.17
N GLN A 176 18.23 -2.09 3.00
CA GLN A 176 18.72 -1.48 1.75
C GLN A 176 20.16 -1.88 1.39
N LYS A 177 20.92 -2.41 2.34
CA LYS A 177 22.29 -2.92 2.13
C LYS A 177 22.32 -4.36 1.61
N LEU A 178 21.19 -5.06 1.63
CA LEU A 178 21.09 -6.46 1.20
C LEU A 178 21.17 -6.58 -0.32
N SER A 179 21.71 -7.70 -0.80
CA SER A 179 21.50 -8.09 -2.19
C SER A 179 20.01 -8.35 -2.46
N PHE A 180 19.59 -8.34 -3.72
CA PHE A 180 18.18 -8.64 -4.03
C PHE A 180 17.78 -10.05 -3.58
N LEU A 181 18.68 -11.03 -3.68
CA LEU A 181 18.41 -12.40 -3.24
C LEU A 181 18.27 -12.47 -1.72
N ASP A 182 19.19 -11.84 -0.98
CA ASP A 182 19.11 -11.80 0.49
C ASP A 182 17.88 -11.05 0.97
N PHE A 183 17.47 -9.99 0.26
CA PHE A 183 16.22 -9.29 0.52
C PHE A 183 15.01 -10.23 0.43
N LEU A 184 14.94 -11.09 -0.60
CA LEU A 184 13.85 -12.06 -0.73
C LEU A 184 13.89 -13.15 0.34
N HIS A 185 15.07 -13.69 0.65
CA HIS A 185 15.22 -14.67 1.73
C HIS A 185 14.84 -14.08 3.10
N GLU A 186 15.10 -12.80 3.34
CA GLU A 186 14.68 -12.12 4.57
C GLU A 186 13.16 -11.94 4.65
N LEU A 187 12.47 -11.73 3.52
CA LEU A 187 11.00 -11.73 3.45
C LEU A 187 10.43 -13.13 3.71
N GLU A 188 11.04 -14.15 3.10
CA GLU A 188 10.62 -15.55 3.22
C GLU A 188 10.80 -16.07 4.65
N LYS A 189 11.94 -15.81 5.28
CA LYS A 189 12.23 -16.13 6.68
C LYS A 189 11.23 -15.52 7.68
N ARG A 190 10.58 -14.42 7.29
CA ARG A 190 9.56 -13.71 8.09
C ARG A 190 8.14 -14.06 7.69
N GLU A 191 7.96 -15.04 6.80
CA GLU A 191 6.66 -15.47 6.28
C GLU A 191 5.88 -14.35 5.57
N ILE A 192 6.60 -13.30 5.12
CA ILE A 192 6.03 -12.19 4.32
C ILE A 192 5.83 -12.66 2.87
N LEU A 193 6.79 -13.45 2.39
CA LEU A 193 6.78 -14.08 1.08
C LEU A 193 6.78 -15.59 1.29
N THR A 194 5.99 -16.33 0.53
CA THR A 194 5.90 -17.80 0.65
C THR A 194 7.08 -18.52 0.01
N SER A 195 7.64 -17.95 -1.06
CA SER A 195 8.74 -18.52 -1.82
C SER A 195 9.53 -17.41 -2.51
N ALA A 196 10.82 -17.29 -2.18
CA ALA A 196 11.73 -16.38 -2.90
C ALA A 196 11.90 -16.79 -4.37
N GLU A 197 11.91 -18.10 -4.64
CA GLU A 197 12.05 -18.66 -5.99
C GLU A 197 10.86 -18.29 -6.89
N ASP A 198 9.64 -18.38 -6.38
CA ASP A 198 8.43 -18.00 -7.11
C ASP A 198 8.48 -16.52 -7.49
N TRP A 199 8.93 -15.66 -6.58
CA TRP A 199 9.08 -14.24 -6.86
C TRP A 199 10.14 -13.96 -7.94
N ILE A 200 11.25 -14.70 -7.93
CA ILE A 200 12.28 -14.62 -8.98
C ILE A 200 11.71 -15.05 -10.33
N LEU A 201 10.96 -16.16 -10.37
CA LEU A 201 10.29 -16.65 -11.58
C LEU A 201 9.32 -15.60 -12.12
N LEU A 202 8.47 -15.03 -11.26
CA LEU A 202 7.53 -13.95 -11.60
C LEU A 202 8.23 -12.76 -12.25
N ARG A 203 9.39 -12.34 -11.74
CA ARG A 203 10.19 -11.26 -12.34
C ARG A 203 10.79 -11.68 -13.68
N LYS A 204 11.25 -12.92 -13.80
CA LYS A 204 11.86 -13.46 -15.01
C LYS A 204 10.85 -13.49 -16.16
N VAL A 205 9.66 -14.04 -15.95
CA VAL A 205 8.62 -14.11 -17.00
C VAL A 205 8.15 -12.71 -17.42
N ARG A 206 8.03 -11.78 -16.47
CA ARG A 206 7.70 -10.38 -16.77
C ARG A 206 8.78 -9.70 -17.61
N ASN A 207 10.04 -9.84 -17.22
CA ASN A 207 11.15 -9.23 -17.96
C ASN A 207 11.26 -9.83 -19.37
N ASN A 208 10.94 -11.12 -19.52
CA ASN A 208 10.93 -11.77 -20.83
C ASN A 208 10.03 -11.03 -21.83
N ILE A 209 8.82 -10.60 -21.41
CA ILE A 209 7.90 -9.83 -22.28
C ILE A 209 8.55 -8.58 -22.87
N ALA A 210 9.29 -7.81 -22.06
CA ALA A 210 9.93 -6.58 -22.53
C ALA A 210 11.16 -6.82 -23.41
N HIS A 211 11.71 -8.04 -23.40
CA HIS A 211 12.88 -8.43 -24.17
C HIS A 211 12.54 -9.09 -25.51
N GLN A 212 11.34 -9.63 -25.65
CA GLN A 212 10.89 -10.20 -26.92
C GLN A 212 10.51 -9.07 -27.89
N TYR A 213 11.02 -9.14 -29.11
CA TYR A 213 10.62 -8.26 -30.20
C TYR A 213 9.36 -8.83 -30.90
N ASP A 214 8.50 -7.94 -31.40
CA ASP A 214 7.22 -8.32 -32.03
C ASP A 214 7.41 -9.13 -33.35
N ASP A 215 8.62 -9.18 -33.90
CA ASP A 215 8.96 -9.92 -35.12
C ASP A 215 9.31 -11.40 -34.88
N GLU A 216 9.23 -11.88 -33.63
CA GLU A 216 9.38 -13.30 -33.27
C GLU A 216 8.08 -13.89 -32.66
N PRO A 217 7.06 -14.24 -33.48
CA PRO A 217 5.78 -14.76 -33.01
C PRO A 217 5.85 -15.98 -32.08
N GLU A 218 6.81 -16.87 -32.30
CA GLU A 218 6.99 -18.05 -31.46
C GLU A 218 7.47 -17.67 -30.06
N ALA A 219 8.49 -16.81 -29.97
CA ALA A 219 9.03 -16.38 -28.70
C ALA A 219 8.03 -15.51 -27.91
N MET A 220 7.31 -14.62 -28.58
CA MET A 220 6.29 -13.78 -27.95
C MET A 220 5.08 -14.59 -27.47
N SER A 221 4.56 -15.52 -28.28
CA SER A 221 3.44 -16.38 -27.86
C SER A 221 3.80 -17.23 -26.64
N GLN A 222 5.02 -17.79 -26.58
CA GLN A 222 5.50 -18.51 -25.41
C GLN A 222 5.64 -17.59 -24.19
N ALA A 223 6.23 -16.40 -24.35
CA ALA A 223 6.38 -15.45 -23.24
C ALA A 223 5.02 -15.01 -22.66
N ILE A 224 4.02 -14.79 -23.52
CA ILE A 224 2.64 -14.50 -23.12
C ILE A 224 2.07 -15.69 -22.34
N ASN A 225 2.19 -16.92 -22.84
CA ASN A 225 1.71 -18.11 -22.13
C ASN A 225 2.35 -18.23 -20.74
N ASP A 226 3.66 -18.03 -20.66
CA ASP A 226 4.43 -18.15 -19.41
C ASP A 226 3.95 -17.14 -18.35
N ILE A 227 3.74 -15.88 -18.72
CA ILE A 227 3.30 -14.86 -17.76
C ILE A 227 1.83 -15.05 -17.35
N PHE A 228 0.96 -15.48 -18.27
CA PHE A 228 -0.44 -15.78 -17.96
C PHE A 228 -0.57 -16.98 -17.00
N ALA A 229 0.30 -17.99 -17.14
CA ALA A 229 0.35 -19.13 -16.22
C ALA A 229 0.69 -18.71 -14.77
N GLN A 230 1.32 -17.55 -14.58
CA GLN A 230 1.67 -17.04 -13.25
C GLN A 230 0.60 -16.15 -12.59
N PHE A 231 -0.59 -16.04 -13.20
CA PHE A 231 -1.69 -15.22 -12.67
C PHE A 231 -2.04 -15.57 -11.22
N ASP A 232 -2.31 -16.85 -10.93
CA ASP A 232 -2.72 -17.31 -9.60
C ASP A 232 -1.58 -17.17 -8.59
N THR A 233 -0.32 -17.41 -8.98
CA THR A 233 0.85 -17.21 -8.13
C THR A 233 0.93 -15.76 -7.63
N LEU A 234 0.90 -14.78 -8.55
CA LEU A 234 0.97 -13.35 -8.18
C LEU A 234 -0.24 -12.92 -7.35
N LYS A 235 -1.43 -13.42 -7.69
CA LYS A 235 -2.67 -13.17 -6.95
C LYS A 235 -2.57 -13.70 -5.52
N HIS A 236 -2.12 -14.93 -5.32
CA HIS A 236 -2.00 -15.53 -3.99
C HIS A 236 -0.98 -14.80 -3.11
N ILE A 237 0.15 -14.37 -3.67
CA ILE A 237 1.11 -13.54 -2.94
C ILE A 237 0.45 -12.25 -2.45
N PHE A 238 -0.30 -11.56 -3.32
CA PHE A 238 -1.02 -10.35 -2.94
C PHE A 238 -2.09 -10.61 -1.86
N GLU A 239 -2.90 -11.64 -2.02
CA GLU A 239 -3.97 -11.99 -1.07
C GLU A 239 -3.41 -12.36 0.31
N ASN A 240 -2.31 -13.11 0.35
CA ASN A 240 -1.62 -13.43 1.60
C ASN A 240 -1.10 -12.17 2.30
N LEU A 241 -0.46 -11.27 1.58
CA LEU A 241 -0.01 -9.98 2.13
C LEU A 241 -1.19 -9.16 2.67
N LYS A 242 -2.28 -9.04 1.91
CA LYS A 242 -3.46 -8.28 2.31
C LYS A 242 -4.12 -8.87 3.57
N ASN A 243 -4.15 -10.20 3.69
CA ASN A 243 -4.73 -10.90 4.85
C ASN A 243 -3.85 -10.78 6.10
N ASN A 244 -2.53 -10.86 5.96
CA ASN A 244 -1.59 -10.82 7.09
C ASN A 244 -1.36 -9.41 7.61
N TYR A 245 -1.42 -8.42 6.72
CA TYR A 245 -1.20 -7.01 7.05
C TYR A 245 -2.50 -6.22 6.96
N LYS A 246 -3.63 -6.86 7.32
CA LYS A 246 -4.93 -6.22 7.46
C LYS A 246 -4.77 -4.92 8.25
N VAL A 247 -4.77 -3.82 7.53
CA VAL A 247 -5.20 -2.57 8.11
C VAL A 247 -6.70 -2.56 7.84
N GLU A 248 -7.48 -2.87 8.87
CA GLU A 248 -8.92 -2.67 8.82
C GLU A 248 -9.15 -1.19 8.49
N MET A 249 -9.61 -0.93 7.27
CA MET A 249 -10.22 0.35 6.92
C MET A 249 -11.72 0.17 7.01
N PRO A 250 -12.47 1.17 7.51
CA PRO A 250 -13.92 1.12 7.54
C PRO A 250 -14.43 0.87 6.11
N HIS A 251 -15.39 -0.03 5.99
CA HIS A 251 -16.03 -0.36 4.71
C HIS A 251 -16.65 0.90 4.07
N GLU A 252 -16.52 1.00 2.74
CA GLU A 252 -17.17 2.01 1.87
C GLU A 252 -18.69 2.08 2.07
#